data_AF-A0A959AIR1-F1
#
_entry.id   AF-A0A959AIR1-F1
#
_cell.length_a   1.000
_cell.length_b   1.000
_cell.length_c   1.000
_cell.angle_alpha   90.00
_cell.angle_beta   90.00
_cell.angle_gamma   90.00
#
_symmetry.space_group_name_H-M   'P 1'
#
loop_
_entity.id
_entity.type
_entity.pdbx_description
1 polymer ?
#
loop_
_entity_poly.entity_id
_entity_poly.type
_entity_poly.pdbx_seq_one_letter_code
_entity_poly.pdbx_strand_id
1 'polypeptide(L)'
;MKTIFKWLVPGFIHRLDRALLENYPVVWRTRGHYVLYFSVLLIPILFLLGFVNSVSLSNLTVDPRNHIIFFYDTYNKGMLGILSIGLLYWAYTQYQIGFPSARWKDIALTLIIYSVGIFVMLAIAAPMFRLGTIVRTAYFFIDEKDLDSWSAENFYSYGFIFNDSDTFNINPHLLNQYFQEREKDVDNIRKIEERVLQRRYDIAYIDSINLILEKDLNHRSIQMEYSYKENLQYLRQRSYVPKPEFIFNSLVNFIAYWSYLPTLEQNLSDNRKDYYKNYPNFKNYRSYRYNTLFRGMGITPSQRFYYQDWRLYNQYYIYYKQKSPILSRRIIDKYDIPTGVDTIQIDTLKFLLPQLPYSLENGYRSVQHARQFIKQGIHFWHYKTFLYYLPFITLLLFAAPFLSFRMALGALALAAIGTGLNIGLDFSSAFLKYWYYWHSLVYLILPCSGLLLLIFAATVRKQLAFVSFAFHLIVLGVLIILFLALYGDKGIFHTTALTINKPVDLAFYGVQIIGLAGMMLMAYIQALPRR
;
A
#
# COMPACT_ATOMS: atom_id res chain seq x y z
N MET A 1 36.60 11.27 -13.23
CA MET A 1 35.58 11.82 -12.30
C MET A 1 35.47 13.35 -12.31
N LYS A 2 36.57 14.13 -12.26
CA LYS A 2 36.49 15.62 -12.20
C LYS A 2 35.80 16.30 -13.40
N THR A 3 35.80 15.68 -14.58
CA THR A 3 35.22 16.23 -15.82
C THR A 3 33.70 16.11 -15.91
N ILE A 4 33.12 15.00 -15.46
CA ILE A 4 31.66 14.79 -15.50
C ILE A 4 30.95 15.71 -14.49
N PHE A 5 31.55 15.92 -13.31
CA PHE A 5 30.99 16.78 -12.27
C PHE A 5 30.91 18.26 -12.70
N LYS A 6 31.87 18.73 -13.50
CA LYS A 6 31.85 20.09 -14.09
C LYS A 6 30.67 20.31 -15.04
N TRP A 7 30.15 19.25 -15.66
CA TRP A 7 29.01 19.33 -16.57
C TRP A 7 27.66 19.27 -15.82
N LEU A 8 27.58 18.47 -14.75
CA LEU A 8 26.35 18.27 -13.99
C LEU A 8 26.02 19.45 -13.04
N VAL A 9 27.04 20.15 -12.54
CA VAL A 9 26.84 21.31 -11.65
C VAL A 9 26.97 22.59 -12.48
N PRO A 10 25.87 23.29 -12.79
CA PRO A 10 25.93 24.50 -13.58
C PRO A 10 26.69 25.61 -12.84
N GLY A 11 27.32 26.54 -13.59
CA GLY A 11 28.16 27.59 -13.01
C GLY A 11 27.47 28.49 -11.99
N PHE A 12 26.14 28.63 -12.05
CA PHE A 12 25.39 29.38 -11.03
C PHE A 12 25.36 28.65 -9.67
N ILE A 13 25.32 27.32 -9.63
CA ILE A 13 25.38 26.56 -8.37
C ILE A 13 26.76 26.71 -7.72
N HIS A 14 27.83 26.74 -8.52
CA HIS A 14 29.18 27.04 -7.99
C HIS A 14 29.28 28.46 -7.40
N ARG A 15 28.64 29.45 -8.04
CA ARG A 15 28.56 30.82 -7.49
C ARG A 15 27.74 30.85 -6.20
N LEU A 16 26.62 30.14 -6.15
CA LEU A 16 25.80 30.01 -4.95
C LEU A 16 26.54 29.31 -3.81
N ASP A 17 27.24 28.21 -4.09
CA ASP A 17 28.05 27.48 -3.10
C ASP A 17 29.12 28.38 -2.48
N ARG A 18 29.85 29.16 -3.31
CA ARG A 18 30.83 30.14 -2.82
C ARG A 18 30.16 31.24 -1.99
N ALA A 19 29.06 31.83 -2.49
CA ALA A 19 28.35 32.88 -1.79
C ALA A 19 27.79 32.42 -0.43
N LEU A 20 27.29 31.18 -0.35
CA LEU A 20 26.83 30.58 0.90
C LEU A 20 28.00 30.29 1.84
N LEU A 21 29.14 29.81 1.34
CA LEU A 21 30.32 29.57 2.17
C LEU A 21 30.83 30.87 2.82
N GLU A 22 30.91 31.94 2.03
CA GLU A 22 31.44 33.24 2.46
C GLU A 22 30.48 33.98 3.40
N ASN A 23 29.17 33.97 3.09
CA ASN A 23 28.19 34.82 3.79
C ASN A 23 27.25 34.06 4.74
N TYR A 24 26.98 32.77 4.48
CA TYR A 24 25.99 31.97 5.21
C TYR A 24 26.51 30.55 5.54
N PRO A 25 27.60 30.43 6.32
CA PRO A 25 28.30 29.16 6.51
C PRO A 25 27.44 28.05 7.13
N VAL A 26 26.43 28.41 7.93
CA VAL A 26 25.45 27.45 8.48
C VAL A 26 24.65 26.81 7.35
N VAL A 27 24.11 27.61 6.43
CA VAL A 27 23.34 27.12 5.27
C VAL A 27 24.23 26.29 4.35
N TRP A 28 25.44 26.75 4.08
CA TRP A 28 26.40 26.03 3.24
C TRP A 28 26.69 24.62 3.75
N ARG A 29 26.95 24.48 5.05
CA ARG A 29 27.28 23.18 5.69
C ARG A 29 26.19 22.14 5.53
N THR A 30 24.93 22.57 5.58
CA THR A 30 23.79 21.65 5.37
C THR A 30 23.84 20.96 4.01
N ARG A 31 24.57 21.50 3.02
CA ARG A 31 24.53 21.07 1.60
C ARG A 31 23.12 21.05 0.99
N GLY A 32 22.13 21.64 1.67
CA GLY A 32 20.74 21.61 1.23
C GLY A 32 20.52 22.25 -0.13
N HIS A 33 21.34 23.25 -0.51
CA HIS A 33 21.27 23.87 -1.84
C HIS A 33 21.56 22.90 -2.99
N TYR A 34 22.49 21.96 -2.83
CA TYR A 34 22.72 20.90 -3.82
C TYR A 34 21.56 19.92 -3.85
N VAL A 35 21.14 19.45 -2.67
CA VAL A 35 20.04 18.46 -2.55
C VAL A 35 18.75 19.00 -3.14
N LEU A 36 18.40 20.25 -2.82
CA LEU A 36 17.22 20.91 -3.36
C LEU A 36 17.32 21.10 -4.88
N TYR A 37 18.45 21.60 -5.39
CA TYR A 37 18.64 21.79 -6.82
C TYR A 37 18.45 20.47 -7.60
N PHE A 38 19.15 19.41 -7.18
CA PHE A 38 19.04 18.11 -7.85
C PHE A 38 17.66 17.47 -7.65
N SER A 39 17.04 17.60 -6.48
CA SER A 39 15.70 17.06 -6.24
C SER A 39 14.65 17.76 -7.11
N VAL A 40 14.72 19.09 -7.25
CA VAL A 40 13.81 19.86 -8.12
C VAL A 40 14.03 19.49 -9.58
N LEU A 41 15.27 19.29 -10.02
CA LEU A 41 15.58 18.86 -11.39
C LEU A 41 15.09 17.41 -11.65
N LEU A 42 15.12 16.54 -10.64
CA LEU A 42 14.61 15.18 -10.73
C LEU A 42 13.09 15.11 -10.87
N ILE A 43 12.31 16.06 -10.35
CA ILE A 43 10.84 16.08 -10.44
C ILE A 43 10.34 15.90 -11.89
N PRO A 44 10.67 16.79 -12.84
CA PRO A 44 10.20 16.65 -14.23
C PRO A 44 10.79 15.42 -14.92
N ILE A 45 12.04 15.03 -14.60
CA ILE A 45 12.67 13.84 -15.19
C ILE A 45 11.93 12.58 -14.75
N LEU A 46 11.70 12.40 -13.45
CA LEU A 46 10.98 11.24 -12.91
C LEU A 46 9.55 11.21 -13.42
N PHE A 47 8.87 12.36 -13.47
CA PHE A 47 7.53 12.45 -14.06
C PHE A 47 7.52 11.99 -15.51
N LEU A 48 8.44 12.49 -16.36
CA LEU A 48 8.53 12.09 -17.76
C LEU A 48 8.88 10.61 -17.92
N LEU A 49 9.82 10.08 -17.13
CA LEU A 49 10.16 8.66 -17.13
C LEU A 49 8.94 7.78 -16.77
N GLY A 50 8.15 8.22 -15.79
CA GLY A 50 6.89 7.56 -15.44
C GLY A 50 5.85 7.68 -16.54
N PHE A 51 5.76 8.83 -17.19
CA PHE A 51 4.81 9.09 -18.28
C PHE A 51 5.09 8.23 -19.52
N VAL A 52 6.37 8.03 -19.87
CA VAL A 52 6.77 7.19 -21.02
C VAL A 52 6.83 5.70 -20.69
N ASN A 53 6.65 5.31 -19.42
CA ASN A 53 6.63 3.92 -19.02
C ASN A 53 5.49 3.17 -19.74
N SER A 54 5.78 1.96 -20.22
CA SER A 54 4.80 1.16 -20.97
C SER A 54 3.60 0.83 -20.10
N VAL A 55 2.40 1.10 -20.61
CA VAL A 55 1.12 0.69 -20.02
C VAL A 55 0.47 -0.30 -20.97
N SER A 56 0.07 -1.47 -20.47
CA SER A 56 -0.62 -2.50 -21.26
C SER A 56 -1.79 -3.08 -20.48
N LEU A 57 -2.74 -3.70 -21.18
CA LEU A 57 -3.84 -4.43 -20.56
C LEU A 57 -3.39 -5.75 -19.92
N SER A 58 -2.30 -6.32 -20.43
CA SER A 58 -1.63 -7.50 -19.89
C SER A 58 -0.98 -7.24 -18.51
N ASN A 59 -0.54 -6.00 -18.25
CA ASN A 59 0.03 -5.59 -16.96
C ASN A 59 -0.39 -4.14 -16.62
N LEU A 60 -1.57 -4.02 -16.00
CA LEU A 60 -2.14 -2.72 -15.68
C LEU A 60 -1.27 -1.96 -14.67
N THR A 61 -0.78 -0.80 -15.11
CA THR A 61 0.03 0.07 -14.27
C THR A 61 -0.77 0.65 -13.11
N VAL A 62 -2.04 0.98 -13.30
CA VAL A 62 -2.98 1.36 -12.23
C VAL A 62 -3.95 0.21 -12.02
N ASP A 63 -3.89 -0.43 -10.85
CA ASP A 63 -4.83 -1.48 -10.49
C ASP A 63 -6.25 -0.90 -10.43
N PRO A 64 -7.26 -1.50 -11.08
CA PRO A 64 -8.63 -0.96 -11.10
C PRO A 64 -9.32 -0.94 -9.72
N ARG A 65 -8.76 -1.59 -8.68
CA ARG A 65 -9.39 -1.76 -7.37
C ARG A 65 -8.55 -1.29 -6.20
N ASN A 66 -7.27 -1.67 -6.16
CA ASN A 66 -6.42 -1.38 -5.01
C ASN A 66 -6.20 0.14 -4.90
N HIS A 67 -6.24 0.67 -3.68
CA HIS A 67 -5.92 2.07 -3.45
C HIS A 67 -4.48 2.36 -3.90
N ILE A 68 -4.29 3.49 -4.57
CA ILE A 68 -2.95 3.98 -4.87
C ILE A 68 -2.40 4.60 -3.60
N ILE A 69 -1.54 3.86 -2.90
CA ILE A 69 -0.80 4.35 -1.73
C ILE A 69 0.68 4.39 -2.12
N PHE A 70 1.21 5.59 -2.34
CA PHE A 70 2.58 5.77 -2.86
C PHE A 70 3.64 5.02 -2.04
N PHE A 71 3.53 4.90 -0.72
CA PHE A 71 4.51 4.17 0.10
C PHE A 71 4.55 2.65 -0.17
N TYR A 72 3.42 2.07 -0.57
CA TYR A 72 3.29 0.62 -0.75
C TYR A 72 3.32 0.18 -2.21
N ASP A 73 3.14 1.13 -3.13
CA ASP A 73 3.13 0.88 -4.56
C ASP A 73 4.51 0.41 -5.04
N THR A 74 4.54 -0.76 -5.68
CA THR A 74 5.77 -1.38 -6.20
C THR A 74 6.51 -0.47 -7.16
N TYR A 75 5.80 0.32 -7.97
CA TYR A 75 6.41 1.28 -8.90
C TYR A 75 7.12 2.42 -8.19
N ASN A 76 6.69 2.80 -6.99
CA ASN A 76 7.31 3.88 -6.21
C ASN A 76 8.45 3.38 -5.31
N LYS A 77 8.45 2.10 -4.90
CA LYS A 77 9.50 1.52 -4.04
C LYS A 77 10.90 1.66 -4.63
N GLY A 78 11.06 1.45 -5.93
CA GLY A 78 12.34 1.61 -6.61
C GLY A 78 12.88 3.03 -6.50
N MET A 79 12.02 4.02 -6.78
CA MET A 79 12.39 5.45 -6.71
C MET A 79 12.65 5.90 -5.27
N LEU A 80 11.82 5.47 -4.32
CA LEU A 80 12.06 5.69 -2.90
C LEU A 80 13.39 5.07 -2.47
N GLY A 81 13.75 3.87 -2.95
CA GLY A 81 15.03 3.23 -2.65
C GLY A 81 16.23 4.05 -3.15
N ILE A 82 16.19 4.49 -4.41
CA ILE A 82 17.24 5.33 -5.00
C ILE A 82 17.39 6.65 -4.23
N LEU A 83 16.29 7.32 -3.93
CA LEU A 83 16.31 8.57 -3.18
C LEU A 83 16.72 8.36 -1.72
N SER A 84 16.41 7.21 -1.12
CA SER A 84 16.92 6.85 0.21
C SER A 84 18.44 6.69 0.21
N ILE A 85 19.04 6.16 -0.85
CA ILE A 85 20.51 6.13 -1.01
C ILE A 85 21.06 7.56 -1.05
N GLY A 86 20.41 8.46 -1.79
CA GLY A 86 20.78 9.87 -1.81
C GLY A 86 20.67 10.54 -0.44
N LEU A 87 19.63 10.22 0.33
CA LEU A 87 19.47 10.70 1.71
C LEU A 87 20.55 10.14 2.65
N LEU A 88 20.91 8.86 2.51
CA LEU A 88 22.01 8.26 3.27
C LEU A 88 23.36 8.89 2.92
N TYR A 89 23.59 9.18 1.63
CA TYR A 89 24.76 9.93 1.21
C TYR A 89 24.77 11.33 1.82
N TRP A 90 23.62 12.01 1.84
CA TRP A 90 23.51 13.31 2.50
C TRP A 90 23.82 13.21 4.00
N ALA A 91 23.26 12.23 4.71
CA ALA A 91 23.58 11.96 6.12
C ALA A 91 25.07 11.68 6.33
N TYR A 92 25.70 10.91 5.45
CA TYR A 92 27.15 10.67 5.48
C TYR A 92 27.96 11.96 5.31
N THR A 93 27.56 12.87 4.42
CA THR A 93 28.24 14.17 4.30
C THR A 93 28.10 15.00 5.59
N GLN A 94 26.95 14.95 6.27
CA GLN A 94 26.76 15.64 7.55
C GLN A 94 27.61 15.00 8.66
N TYR A 95 27.69 13.67 8.69
CA TYR A 95 28.60 12.94 9.58
C TYR A 95 30.07 13.37 9.40
N GLN A 96 30.53 13.52 8.15
CA GLN A 96 31.89 13.96 7.83
C GLN A 96 32.17 15.43 8.20
N ILE A 97 31.21 16.33 7.96
CA ILE A 97 31.38 17.77 8.19
C ILE A 97 31.31 18.12 9.68
N GLY A 98 30.50 17.40 10.47
CA GLY A 98 30.25 17.71 11.87
C GLY A 98 29.28 18.88 12.08
N PHE A 99 28.85 19.10 13.33
CA PHE A 99 27.99 20.22 13.70
C PHE A 99 28.73 21.21 14.63
N PRO A 100 28.95 22.47 14.23
CA PRO A 100 29.91 23.35 14.90
C PRO A 100 29.31 24.48 15.76
N SER A 101 27.99 24.62 15.82
CA SER A 101 27.34 25.74 16.55
C SER A 101 26.25 25.23 17.47
N ALA A 102 26.21 25.71 18.72
CA ALA A 102 25.11 25.43 19.64
C ALA A 102 23.99 26.49 19.62
N ARG A 103 24.06 27.49 18.74
CA ARG A 103 23.06 28.57 18.72
C ARG A 103 21.72 28.00 18.25
N TRP A 104 20.66 28.23 19.01
CA TRP A 104 19.32 27.72 18.69
C TRP A 104 18.82 28.18 17.30
N LYS A 105 19.19 29.40 16.86
CA LYS A 105 18.86 29.92 15.53
C LYS A 105 19.48 29.06 14.42
N ASP A 106 20.72 28.63 14.61
CA ASP A 106 21.45 27.81 13.63
C ASP A 106 20.87 26.39 13.59
N ILE A 107 20.50 25.84 14.74
CA ILE A 107 19.81 24.55 14.86
C ILE A 107 18.45 24.61 14.14
N ALA A 108 17.62 25.60 14.44
CA ALA A 108 16.31 25.78 13.83
C ALA A 108 16.41 25.94 12.31
N LEU A 109 17.34 26.79 11.84
CA LEU A 109 17.59 26.97 10.40
C LEU A 109 18.03 25.66 9.73
N THR A 110 18.91 24.90 10.36
CA THR A 110 19.37 23.60 9.86
C THR A 110 18.22 22.60 9.74
N LEU A 111 17.38 22.49 10.78
CA LEU A 111 16.20 21.62 10.77
C LEU A 111 15.19 22.02 9.69
N ILE A 112 14.98 23.33 9.46
CA ILE A 112 14.13 23.82 8.36
C ILE A 112 14.70 23.39 7.00
N ILE A 113 16.00 23.60 6.76
CA ILE A 113 16.64 23.23 5.48
C ILE A 113 16.55 21.72 5.24
N TYR A 114 16.84 20.92 6.27
CA TYR A 114 16.68 19.46 6.20
C TYR A 114 15.24 19.06 5.93
N SER A 115 14.28 19.68 6.60
CA SER A 115 12.86 19.38 6.41
C SER A 115 12.40 19.69 5.00
N VAL A 116 12.76 20.85 4.45
CA VAL A 116 12.43 21.23 3.07
C VAL A 116 13.12 20.29 2.08
N GLY A 117 14.40 20.00 2.29
CA GLY A 117 15.17 19.07 1.44
C GLY A 117 14.57 17.67 1.39
N ILE A 118 14.31 17.08 2.56
CA ILE A 118 13.68 15.76 2.70
C ILE A 118 12.28 15.76 2.10
N PHE A 119 11.47 16.80 2.35
CA PHE A 119 10.12 16.91 1.80
C PHE A 119 10.13 16.97 0.27
N VAL A 120 10.96 17.83 -0.32
CA VAL A 120 11.09 17.92 -1.79
C VAL A 120 11.59 16.60 -2.38
N MET A 121 12.56 15.95 -1.72
CA MET A 121 13.13 14.70 -2.20
C MET A 121 12.16 13.52 -2.09
N LEU A 122 11.63 13.23 -0.91
CA LEU A 122 10.86 12.02 -0.64
C LEU A 122 9.35 12.21 -0.85
N ALA A 123 8.80 13.37 -0.53
CA ALA A 123 7.36 13.61 -0.63
C ALA A 123 6.96 14.11 -2.02
N ILE A 124 7.81 14.89 -2.68
CA ILE A 124 7.52 15.43 -4.02
C ILE A 124 8.20 14.60 -5.10
N ALA A 125 9.54 14.51 -5.11
CA ALA A 125 10.27 13.91 -6.23
C ALA A 125 10.03 12.40 -6.35
N ALA A 126 10.05 11.64 -5.25
CA ALA A 126 9.85 10.18 -5.33
C ALA A 126 8.50 9.81 -5.98
N PRO A 127 7.34 10.37 -5.55
CA PRO A 127 6.05 10.05 -6.14
C PRO A 127 5.87 10.52 -7.59
N MET A 128 6.70 11.43 -8.11
CA MET A 128 6.52 11.98 -9.47
C MET A 128 6.56 10.91 -10.55
N PHE A 129 7.42 9.90 -10.41
CA PHE A 129 7.44 8.77 -11.35
C PHE A 129 6.07 8.10 -11.41
N ARG A 130 5.52 7.77 -10.24
CA ARG A 130 4.21 7.14 -10.16
C ARG A 130 3.10 8.08 -10.65
N LEU A 131 3.16 9.37 -10.34
CA LEU A 131 2.21 10.36 -10.85
C LEU A 131 2.22 10.44 -12.39
N GLY A 132 3.40 10.38 -13.01
CA GLY A 132 3.54 10.31 -14.47
C GLY A 132 2.81 9.11 -15.06
N THR A 133 2.97 7.91 -14.47
CA THR A 133 2.25 6.71 -14.92
C THR A 133 0.73 6.85 -14.77
N ILE A 134 0.26 7.47 -13.68
CA ILE A 134 -1.17 7.68 -13.42
C ILE A 134 -1.76 8.66 -14.44
N VAL A 135 -1.05 9.74 -14.76
CA VAL A 135 -1.47 10.70 -15.80
C VAL A 135 -1.50 10.03 -17.18
N ARG A 136 -0.50 9.22 -17.51
CA ARG A 136 -0.49 8.41 -18.74
C ARG A 136 -1.72 7.50 -18.80
N THR A 137 -2.03 6.78 -17.72
CA THR A 137 -3.20 5.91 -17.65
C THR A 137 -4.52 6.67 -17.75
N ALA A 138 -4.65 7.81 -17.06
CA ALA A 138 -5.90 8.57 -17.00
C ALA A 138 -6.33 9.17 -18.35
N TYR A 139 -5.36 9.59 -19.17
CA TYR A 139 -5.64 10.44 -20.33
C TYR A 139 -5.08 9.94 -21.66
N PHE A 140 -4.15 8.97 -21.66
CA PHE A 140 -3.44 8.56 -22.87
C PHE A 140 -3.32 7.05 -23.05
N PHE A 141 -3.92 6.25 -22.17
CA PHE A 141 -3.84 4.79 -22.27
C PHE A 141 -4.84 4.23 -23.28
N ILE A 142 -6.11 4.63 -23.17
CA ILE A 142 -7.19 4.23 -24.07
C ILE A 142 -7.84 5.49 -24.61
N ASP A 143 -8.08 5.55 -25.92
CA ASP A 143 -8.74 6.69 -26.57
C ASP A 143 -10.18 6.84 -26.07
N GLU A 144 -10.66 8.08 -25.94
CA GLU A 144 -12.01 8.34 -25.39
C GLU A 144 -13.11 7.63 -26.19
N LYS A 145 -12.97 7.59 -27.52
CA LYS A 145 -13.92 6.89 -28.39
C LYS A 145 -13.98 5.38 -28.12
N ASP A 146 -12.83 4.77 -27.84
CA ASP A 146 -12.76 3.35 -27.52
C ASP A 146 -13.32 3.12 -26.10
N LEU A 147 -13.01 3.99 -25.14
CA LEU A 147 -13.61 3.95 -23.79
C LEU A 147 -15.14 4.09 -23.82
N ASP A 148 -15.67 5.01 -24.61
CA ASP A 148 -17.10 5.24 -24.79
C ASP A 148 -17.75 3.99 -25.38
N SER A 149 -17.18 3.41 -26.45
CA SER A 149 -17.62 2.13 -27.03
C SER A 149 -17.64 1.03 -25.97
N TRP A 150 -16.57 0.92 -25.18
CA TRP A 150 -16.46 -0.13 -24.17
C TRP A 150 -17.45 0.06 -23.01
N SER A 151 -17.79 1.30 -22.68
CA SER A 151 -18.82 1.61 -21.69
C SER A 151 -20.22 1.28 -22.21
N ALA A 152 -20.50 1.56 -23.48
CA ALA A 152 -21.82 1.43 -24.11
C ALA A 152 -22.19 -0.03 -24.42
N GLU A 153 -21.21 -0.85 -24.79
CA GLU A 153 -21.44 -2.26 -25.16
C GLU A 153 -21.71 -3.18 -23.95
N ASN A 154 -21.79 -2.64 -22.72
CA ASN A 154 -22.08 -3.39 -21.50
C ASN A 154 -21.21 -4.66 -21.36
N PHE A 155 -19.92 -4.57 -21.68
CA PHE A 155 -18.97 -5.68 -21.49
C PHE A 155 -18.85 -6.17 -20.05
N TYR A 156 -19.51 -5.50 -19.12
CA TYR A 156 -19.45 -5.72 -17.69
C TYR A 156 -20.50 -6.74 -17.20
N SER A 157 -21.39 -7.21 -18.07
CA SER A 157 -22.46 -8.15 -17.72
C SER A 157 -22.18 -9.59 -18.17
N TYR A 158 -20.93 -9.95 -18.51
CA TYR A 158 -20.60 -11.37 -18.76
C TYR A 158 -20.65 -12.15 -17.45
N GLY A 159 -21.71 -12.94 -17.28
CA GLY A 159 -21.89 -13.79 -16.11
C GLY A 159 -23.36 -14.02 -15.82
N PHE A 160 -23.67 -14.98 -14.96
CA PHE A 160 -25.03 -15.21 -14.53
C PHE A 160 -25.02 -15.83 -13.14
N ILE A 161 -26.09 -15.61 -12.40
CA ILE A 161 -26.29 -16.20 -11.08
C ILE A 161 -27.42 -17.20 -11.21
N PHE A 162 -27.19 -18.42 -10.75
CA PHE A 162 -28.25 -19.40 -10.62
C PHE A 162 -29.10 -19.08 -9.39
N ASN A 163 -30.41 -19.25 -9.52
CA ASN A 163 -31.31 -19.32 -8.37
C ASN A 163 -31.68 -20.77 -8.07
N ASP A 164 -32.09 -21.01 -6.83
CA ASP A 164 -32.53 -22.34 -6.37
C ASP A 164 -33.76 -22.85 -7.12
N SER A 165 -34.53 -21.94 -7.71
CA SER A 165 -35.73 -22.22 -8.48
C SER A 165 -35.45 -22.51 -9.96
N ASP A 166 -34.18 -22.49 -10.39
CA ASP A 166 -33.84 -22.68 -11.80
C ASP A 166 -33.98 -24.13 -12.23
N THR A 167 -34.64 -24.32 -13.38
CA THR A 167 -34.73 -25.62 -14.04
C THR A 167 -33.73 -25.68 -15.19
N PHE A 168 -33.04 -26.80 -15.33
CA PHE A 168 -32.04 -27.01 -16.40
C PHE A 168 -32.67 -27.27 -17.76
N ASN A 169 -33.99 -27.53 -17.80
CA ASN A 169 -34.74 -27.76 -19.02
C ASN A 169 -35.39 -26.46 -19.49
N ILE A 170 -34.55 -25.47 -19.82
CA ILE A 170 -35.00 -24.17 -20.29
C ILE A 170 -35.54 -24.34 -21.71
N ASN A 171 -36.80 -23.94 -21.91
CA ASN A 171 -37.39 -23.89 -23.24
C ASN A 171 -36.49 -23.00 -24.14
N PRO A 172 -36.00 -23.49 -25.30
CA PRO A 172 -35.15 -22.71 -26.20
C PRO A 172 -35.73 -21.34 -26.58
N HIS A 173 -37.07 -21.21 -26.63
CA HIS A 173 -37.75 -19.95 -26.91
C HIS A 173 -37.70 -18.95 -25.74
N LEU A 174 -37.50 -19.42 -24.51
CA LEU A 174 -37.38 -18.59 -23.29
C LEU A 174 -35.93 -18.37 -22.87
N LEU A 175 -34.96 -18.92 -23.61
CA LEU A 175 -33.54 -18.91 -23.23
C LEU A 175 -32.97 -17.49 -23.09
N ASN A 176 -33.32 -16.60 -24.04
CA ASN A 176 -32.89 -15.20 -23.98
C ASN A 176 -33.49 -14.48 -22.77
N GLN A 177 -34.77 -14.71 -22.48
CA GLN A 177 -35.43 -14.10 -21.33
C GLN A 177 -34.82 -14.61 -20.01
N TYR A 178 -34.56 -15.91 -19.91
CA TYR A 178 -33.91 -16.51 -18.75
C TYR A 178 -32.55 -15.86 -18.45
N PHE A 179 -31.66 -15.76 -19.44
CA PHE A 179 -30.34 -15.15 -19.20
C PHE A 179 -30.43 -13.64 -18.98
N GLN A 180 -31.36 -12.93 -19.61
CA GLN A 180 -31.61 -11.51 -19.35
C GLN A 180 -32.07 -11.25 -17.91
N GLU A 181 -32.91 -12.13 -17.34
CA GLU A 181 -33.32 -12.03 -15.94
C GLU A 181 -32.13 -12.22 -14.99
N ARG A 182 -31.21 -13.16 -15.31
CA ARG A 182 -29.99 -13.41 -14.52
C ARG A 182 -28.93 -12.34 -14.66
N GLU A 183 -28.84 -11.68 -15.80
CA GLU A 183 -27.98 -10.52 -16.00
C GLU A 183 -28.39 -9.36 -15.10
N LYS A 184 -29.68 -9.19 -14.76
CA LYS A 184 -30.13 -8.12 -13.85
C LYS A 184 -29.51 -8.26 -12.46
N ASP A 185 -29.35 -9.48 -11.97
CA ASP A 185 -28.73 -9.75 -10.67
C ASP A 185 -27.23 -9.40 -10.70
N VAL A 186 -26.54 -9.78 -11.79
CA VAL A 186 -25.14 -9.42 -12.03
C VAL A 186 -24.97 -7.90 -12.15
N ASP A 187 -25.87 -7.22 -12.85
CA ASP A 187 -25.90 -5.77 -12.97
C ASP A 187 -26.11 -5.06 -11.64
N ASN A 188 -26.95 -5.60 -10.77
CA ASN A 188 -27.16 -5.05 -9.43
C ASN A 188 -25.88 -5.16 -8.58
N ILE A 189 -25.18 -6.28 -8.65
CA ILE A 189 -23.88 -6.47 -7.98
C ILE A 189 -22.83 -5.50 -8.54
N ARG A 190 -22.79 -5.34 -9.86
CA ARG A 190 -21.93 -4.36 -10.53
C ARG A 190 -22.17 -2.94 -10.00
N LYS A 191 -23.43 -2.49 -9.94
CA LYS A 191 -23.78 -1.16 -9.41
C LYS A 191 -23.37 -0.99 -7.95
N ILE A 192 -23.37 -2.05 -7.15
CA ILE A 192 -22.84 -2.01 -5.77
C ILE A 192 -21.32 -1.85 -5.80
N GLU A 193 -20.62 -2.68 -6.57
CA GLU A 193 -19.16 -2.62 -6.71
C GLU A 193 -18.71 -1.25 -7.21
N GLU A 194 -19.34 -0.71 -8.26
CA GLU A 194 -19.06 0.62 -8.79
C GLU A 194 -19.24 1.73 -7.76
N ARG A 195 -20.30 1.67 -6.93
CA ARG A 195 -20.50 2.65 -5.84
C ARG A 195 -19.36 2.60 -4.82
N VAL A 196 -18.90 1.40 -4.46
CA VAL A 196 -17.75 1.23 -3.56
C VAL A 196 -16.49 1.79 -4.21
N LEU A 197 -16.22 1.44 -5.47
CA LEU A 197 -15.06 1.88 -6.23
C LEU A 197 -15.04 3.41 -6.42
N GLN A 198 -16.17 4.04 -6.69
CA GLN A 198 -16.29 5.51 -6.79
C GLN A 198 -16.01 6.24 -5.47
N ARG A 199 -16.20 5.56 -4.34
CA ARG A 199 -15.98 6.11 -2.99
C ARG A 199 -14.80 5.46 -2.28
N ARG A 200 -13.92 4.75 -2.99
CA ARG A 200 -12.80 3.99 -2.41
C ARG A 200 -11.88 4.85 -1.53
N TYR A 201 -11.73 6.13 -1.87
CA TYR A 201 -10.91 7.08 -1.13
C TYR A 201 -11.67 7.80 0.01
N ASP A 202 -12.99 7.66 0.11
CA ASP A 202 -13.77 8.23 1.21
C ASP A 202 -13.71 7.30 2.43
N ILE A 203 -12.77 7.59 3.33
CA ILE A 203 -12.54 6.79 4.54
C ILE A 203 -13.82 6.69 5.38
N ALA A 204 -14.60 7.75 5.51
CA ALA A 204 -15.83 7.74 6.31
C ALA A 204 -16.89 6.84 5.69
N TYR A 205 -17.01 6.85 4.36
CA TYR A 205 -17.89 5.93 3.65
C TYR A 205 -17.46 4.48 3.82
N ILE A 206 -16.16 4.19 3.66
CA ILE A 206 -15.62 2.84 3.85
C ILE A 206 -15.85 2.36 5.30
N ASP A 207 -15.57 3.20 6.29
CA ASP A 207 -15.83 2.90 7.72
C ASP A 207 -17.33 2.69 8.00
N SER A 208 -18.22 3.46 7.34
CA SER A 208 -19.67 3.30 7.50
C SER A 208 -20.20 2.01 6.89
N ILE A 209 -19.69 1.61 5.72
CA ILE A 209 -19.99 0.30 5.13
C ILE A 209 -19.49 -0.79 6.07
N ASN A 210 -18.27 -0.66 6.59
CA ASN A 210 -17.70 -1.64 7.52
C ASN A 210 -18.59 -1.80 8.75
N LEU A 211 -19.10 -0.70 9.32
CA LEU A 211 -19.95 -0.72 10.52
C LEU A 211 -21.36 -1.28 10.24
N ILE A 212 -21.93 -0.99 9.07
CA ILE A 212 -23.21 -1.60 8.64
C ILE A 212 -23.03 -3.11 8.45
N LEU A 213 -21.94 -3.52 7.79
CA LEU A 213 -21.62 -4.93 7.56
C LEU A 213 -21.30 -5.66 8.87
N GLU A 214 -20.59 -5.02 9.81
CA GLU A 214 -20.29 -5.56 11.14
C GLU A 214 -21.56 -5.74 11.99
N LYS A 215 -22.51 -4.80 11.89
CA LYS A 215 -23.82 -4.92 12.55
C LYS A 215 -24.67 -6.04 11.96
N ASP A 216 -24.73 -6.16 10.63
CA ASP A 216 -25.46 -7.26 9.96
C ASP A 216 -24.85 -8.64 10.30
N LEU A 217 -23.56 -8.68 10.61
CA LEU A 217 -22.86 -9.90 10.99
C LEU A 217 -23.08 -10.33 12.42
N ASN A 218 -22.99 -9.40 13.35
CA ASN A 218 -23.29 -9.65 14.75
C ASN A 218 -24.77 -10.04 14.94
N HIS A 219 -25.65 -9.64 14.02
CA HIS A 219 -27.05 -10.06 14.03
C HIS A 219 -27.26 -11.51 13.52
N ARG A 220 -26.30 -12.10 12.79
CA ARG A 220 -26.39 -13.44 12.17
C ARG A 220 -25.48 -14.49 12.83
N SER A 221 -24.91 -14.22 13.99
CA SER A 221 -23.89 -15.06 14.64
C SER A 221 -24.45 -16.01 15.71
N ILE A 222 -24.81 -17.25 15.33
CA ILE A 222 -24.56 -18.45 16.17
C ILE A 222 -23.90 -19.62 15.39
N GLN A 223 -23.79 -19.60 14.05
CA GLN A 223 -23.12 -20.70 13.32
C GLN A 223 -22.16 -20.29 12.17
N MET A 224 -21.88 -18.98 11.99
CA MET A 224 -21.13 -18.46 10.83
C MET A 224 -19.81 -17.73 11.21
N GLU A 225 -19.21 -18.07 12.34
CA GLU A 225 -18.15 -17.26 12.97
C GLU A 225 -16.78 -17.30 12.25
N TYR A 226 -16.50 -18.31 11.42
CA TYR A 226 -15.16 -18.49 10.81
C TYR A 226 -15.02 -17.99 9.36
N SER A 227 -16.07 -18.04 8.56
CA SER A 227 -15.96 -17.85 7.09
C SER A 227 -16.28 -16.42 6.61
N TYR A 228 -17.09 -15.65 7.37
CA TYR A 228 -17.33 -14.23 7.04
C TYR A 228 -16.15 -13.34 7.46
N LYS A 229 -15.43 -13.75 8.51
CA LYS A 229 -14.17 -13.12 8.96
C LYS A 229 -13.09 -13.17 7.87
N GLU A 230 -13.03 -14.24 7.05
CA GLU A 230 -12.13 -14.36 5.90
C GLU A 230 -12.53 -13.45 4.71
N ASN A 231 -13.83 -13.28 4.43
CA ASN A 231 -14.33 -12.42 3.36
C ASN A 231 -14.24 -10.92 3.69
N LEU A 232 -14.43 -10.58 4.96
CA LEU A 232 -14.14 -9.25 5.48
C LEU A 232 -12.64 -9.00 5.59
N GLN A 233 -11.84 -10.00 5.99
CA GLN A 233 -10.39 -9.90 5.87
C GLN A 233 -9.97 -9.77 4.41
N TYR A 234 -10.70 -10.31 3.44
CA TYR A 234 -10.41 -10.12 2.01
C TYR A 234 -10.71 -8.70 1.52
N LEU A 235 -11.81 -8.07 1.94
CA LEU A 235 -12.12 -6.67 1.64
C LEU A 235 -11.25 -5.68 2.45
N ARG A 236 -10.94 -6.01 3.72
CA ARG A 236 -10.02 -5.27 4.61
C ARG A 236 -8.56 -5.42 4.17
N GLN A 237 -8.13 -6.60 3.72
CA GLN A 237 -6.81 -6.82 3.12
C GLN A 237 -6.74 -6.14 1.75
N ARG A 238 -7.76 -6.18 0.89
CA ARG A 238 -7.73 -5.42 -0.37
C ARG A 238 -7.68 -3.89 -0.21
N SER A 239 -8.20 -3.35 0.90
CA SER A 239 -8.14 -1.91 1.19
C SER A 239 -6.85 -1.47 1.90
N TYR A 240 -6.08 -2.38 2.51
CA TYR A 240 -4.88 -2.04 3.30
C TYR A 240 -3.60 -2.87 3.03
N VAL A 241 -3.65 -4.09 2.49
CA VAL A 241 -2.48 -4.98 2.26
C VAL A 241 -2.63 -5.92 1.04
N PRO A 242 -1.72 -5.90 0.05
CA PRO A 242 -1.73 -6.86 -1.04
C PRO A 242 -1.30 -8.24 -0.53
N LYS A 243 -2.20 -9.23 -0.52
CA LYS A 243 -1.83 -10.65 -0.44
C LYS A 243 -1.91 -11.33 -1.80
N PRO A 244 -1.05 -12.32 -2.11
CA PRO A 244 -0.86 -12.83 -3.47
C PRO A 244 -1.79 -13.99 -3.85
N GLU A 245 -2.69 -14.44 -2.98
CA GLU A 245 -3.36 -15.73 -3.17
C GLU A 245 -4.85 -15.51 -3.51
N PHE A 246 -5.22 -15.90 -4.73
CA PHE A 246 -6.55 -15.86 -5.38
C PHE A 246 -6.95 -14.52 -6.03
N ILE A 247 -6.45 -14.30 -7.24
CA ILE A 247 -6.70 -13.10 -8.05
C ILE A 247 -7.95 -13.30 -8.92
N PHE A 248 -9.13 -13.08 -8.35
CA PHE A 248 -10.30 -12.71 -9.15
C PHE A 248 -10.41 -11.20 -9.21
N ASN A 249 -10.46 -10.63 -10.42
CA ASN A 249 -10.28 -9.20 -10.69
C ASN A 249 -11.51 -8.30 -10.47
N SER A 250 -12.68 -8.88 -10.19
CA SER A 250 -13.90 -8.19 -9.74
C SER A 250 -14.77 -9.22 -8.98
N LEU A 251 -15.66 -8.76 -8.10
CA LEU A 251 -16.69 -9.64 -7.52
C LEU A 251 -17.62 -10.19 -8.61
N VAL A 252 -17.96 -9.37 -9.60
CA VAL A 252 -18.69 -9.78 -10.81
C VAL A 252 -17.90 -10.84 -11.56
N ASN A 253 -16.59 -10.63 -11.75
CA ASN A 253 -15.74 -11.60 -12.47
C ASN A 253 -15.58 -12.91 -11.69
N PHE A 254 -15.55 -12.86 -10.35
CA PHE A 254 -15.56 -14.05 -9.50
C PHE A 254 -16.89 -14.80 -9.65
N ILE A 255 -18.02 -14.11 -9.60
CA ILE A 255 -19.36 -14.72 -9.72
C ILE A 255 -19.56 -15.29 -11.12
N ALA A 256 -19.21 -14.53 -12.17
CA ALA A 256 -19.18 -14.98 -13.54
C ALA A 256 -18.31 -16.23 -13.66
N TYR A 257 -17.07 -16.19 -13.18
CA TYR A 257 -16.17 -17.33 -13.14
C TYR A 257 -16.73 -18.56 -12.40
N TRP A 258 -17.42 -18.37 -11.26
CA TRP A 258 -18.10 -19.46 -10.55
C TRP A 258 -19.26 -20.04 -11.36
N SER A 259 -19.96 -19.22 -12.14
CA SER A 259 -20.99 -19.69 -13.08
C SER A 259 -20.41 -20.44 -14.29
N TYR A 260 -19.12 -20.24 -14.60
CA TYR A 260 -18.36 -20.96 -15.64
C TYR A 260 -17.71 -22.28 -15.15
N LEU A 261 -17.67 -22.52 -13.84
CA LEU A 261 -17.03 -23.70 -13.25
C LEU A 261 -17.57 -25.11 -13.62
N PRO A 262 -18.77 -25.31 -14.21
CA PRO A 262 -19.27 -26.67 -14.49
C PRO A 262 -18.48 -27.45 -15.55
N THR A 263 -17.62 -26.79 -16.34
CA THR A 263 -17.14 -27.37 -17.62
C THR A 263 -15.76 -28.02 -17.60
N LEU A 264 -15.03 -27.99 -16.48
CA LEU A 264 -13.67 -28.57 -16.42
C LEU A 264 -13.60 -29.99 -15.89
N GLU A 265 -14.67 -30.51 -15.29
CA GLU A 265 -14.77 -31.94 -14.98
C GLU A 265 -14.90 -32.80 -16.26
N GLN A 266 -15.34 -32.22 -17.38
CA GLN A 266 -15.55 -32.96 -18.63
C GLN A 266 -14.28 -33.06 -19.51
N ASN A 267 -13.36 -32.08 -19.46
CA ASN A 267 -12.07 -32.19 -20.16
C ASN A 267 -11.01 -32.99 -19.37
N LEU A 268 -11.29 -33.33 -18.11
CA LEU A 268 -10.44 -34.19 -17.28
C LEU A 268 -10.96 -35.63 -17.17
N SER A 269 -12.16 -35.93 -17.68
CA SER A 269 -12.75 -37.27 -17.61
C SER A 269 -12.12 -38.28 -18.57
N ASP A 270 -11.38 -37.82 -19.58
CA ASP A 270 -10.76 -38.73 -20.54
C ASP A 270 -9.48 -39.40 -20.02
N ASN A 271 -8.98 -39.07 -18.81
CA ASN A 271 -7.71 -39.66 -18.35
C ASN A 271 -7.50 -40.03 -16.88
N ARG A 272 -8.46 -39.96 -15.94
CA ARG A 272 -8.24 -40.54 -14.58
C ARG A 272 -9.50 -41.07 -13.90
N LYS A 273 -9.63 -42.40 -13.84
CA LYS A 273 -10.59 -43.12 -12.99
C LYS A 273 -10.22 -43.16 -11.49
N ASP A 274 -9.05 -42.62 -11.09
CA ASP A 274 -8.56 -42.76 -9.71
C ASP A 274 -8.78 -41.53 -8.79
N TYR A 275 -9.32 -40.41 -9.29
CA TYR A 275 -9.50 -39.20 -8.46
C TYR A 275 -10.78 -39.15 -7.61
N TYR A 276 -11.69 -40.12 -7.78
CA TYR A 276 -12.98 -40.12 -7.08
C TYR A 276 -12.92 -40.50 -5.59
N LYS A 277 -11.79 -41.01 -5.09
CA LYS A 277 -11.66 -41.42 -3.68
C LYS A 277 -11.48 -40.28 -2.68
N ASN A 278 -11.15 -39.06 -3.12
CA ASN A 278 -10.94 -37.90 -2.22
C ASN A 278 -12.10 -36.89 -2.18
N TYR A 279 -13.21 -37.20 -2.87
CA TYR A 279 -14.43 -36.38 -2.90
C TYR A 279 -15.05 -36.04 -1.52
N PRO A 280 -15.00 -36.91 -0.48
CA PRO A 280 -15.55 -36.60 0.84
C PRO A 280 -14.81 -35.47 1.57
N ASN A 281 -13.49 -35.40 1.44
CA ASN A 281 -12.67 -34.36 2.07
C ASN A 281 -12.81 -33.01 1.35
N PHE A 282 -13.06 -33.03 0.04
CA PHE A 282 -13.36 -31.84 -0.75
C PHE A 282 -14.76 -31.27 -0.44
N LYS A 283 -15.74 -32.14 -0.14
CA LYS A 283 -17.09 -31.79 0.32
C LYS A 283 -17.07 -31.06 1.66
N ASN A 284 -16.17 -31.48 2.57
CA ASN A 284 -15.96 -30.86 3.87
C ASN A 284 -15.18 -29.53 3.78
N TYR A 285 -14.23 -29.42 2.84
CA TYR A 285 -13.49 -28.18 2.59
C TYR A 285 -14.38 -27.08 1.95
N ARG A 286 -15.21 -27.45 0.96
CA ARG A 286 -16.18 -26.53 0.32
C ARG A 286 -17.38 -26.19 1.20
N SER A 287 -17.84 -27.09 2.08
CA SER A 287 -18.92 -26.76 3.02
C SER A 287 -18.50 -25.71 4.05
N TYR A 288 -17.21 -25.65 4.40
CA TYR A 288 -16.67 -24.74 5.41
C TYR A 288 -16.41 -23.32 4.91
N ARG A 289 -15.87 -23.14 3.68
CA ARG A 289 -15.59 -21.80 3.11
C ARG A 289 -16.76 -21.14 2.36
N TYR A 290 -17.71 -21.92 1.85
CA TYR A 290 -18.78 -21.42 0.96
C TYR A 290 -20.04 -20.94 1.72
N ASN A 291 -20.14 -21.20 3.02
CA ASN A 291 -21.39 -21.05 3.77
C ASN A 291 -21.76 -19.59 4.14
N THR A 292 -20.87 -18.61 3.92
CA THR A 292 -21.05 -17.24 4.47
C THR A 292 -21.12 -16.11 3.43
N LEU A 293 -20.39 -16.21 2.32
CA LEU A 293 -20.35 -15.18 1.26
C LEU A 293 -21.69 -15.11 0.51
N PHE A 294 -22.28 -16.28 0.27
CA PHE A 294 -23.40 -16.50 -0.65
C PHE A 294 -24.78 -16.41 0.03
N ARG A 295 -24.86 -16.67 1.33
CA ARG A 295 -26.10 -16.57 2.12
C ARG A 295 -26.57 -15.12 2.35
N GLY A 296 -25.64 -14.16 2.28
CA GLY A 296 -25.96 -12.73 2.27
C GLY A 296 -26.44 -12.22 0.91
N MET A 297 -26.13 -12.95 -0.16
CA MET A 297 -26.50 -12.62 -1.56
C MET A 297 -27.69 -13.46 -2.07
N GLY A 298 -28.31 -14.30 -1.22
CA GLY A 298 -29.49 -15.10 -1.58
C GLY A 298 -29.21 -16.43 -2.28
N ILE A 299 -27.96 -16.88 -2.36
CA ILE A 299 -27.53 -18.11 -3.04
C ILE A 299 -27.48 -19.24 -2.00
N THR A 300 -28.34 -20.25 -2.11
CA THR A 300 -28.48 -21.28 -1.05
C THR A 300 -27.74 -22.59 -1.35
N PRO A 301 -27.53 -23.46 -0.33
CA PRO A 301 -26.83 -24.73 -0.49
C PRO A 301 -27.52 -25.75 -1.42
N SER A 302 -28.80 -25.58 -1.78
CA SER A 302 -29.52 -26.52 -2.67
C SER A 302 -29.14 -26.34 -4.15
N GLN A 303 -28.44 -25.25 -4.51
CA GLN A 303 -27.79 -25.10 -5.81
C GLN A 303 -26.59 -26.04 -6.02
N ARG A 304 -26.32 -26.95 -5.06
CA ARG A 304 -25.15 -27.85 -5.02
C ARG A 304 -25.26 -29.12 -5.85
N PHE A 305 -26.39 -29.43 -6.45
CA PHE A 305 -26.55 -30.68 -7.19
C PHE A 305 -27.20 -30.39 -8.54
N TYR A 306 -26.73 -31.07 -9.58
CA TYR A 306 -27.08 -30.93 -11.01
C TYR A 306 -26.18 -30.00 -11.84
N TYR A 307 -24.89 -30.34 -11.93
CA TYR A 307 -23.96 -29.75 -12.90
C TYR A 307 -23.45 -30.77 -13.93
N GLN A 308 -24.37 -31.54 -14.50
CA GLN A 308 -24.05 -32.48 -15.60
C GLN A 308 -24.66 -32.07 -16.96
N ASP A 309 -25.41 -30.96 -17.03
CA ASP A 309 -26.10 -30.62 -18.27
C ASP A 309 -25.28 -29.70 -19.18
N TRP A 310 -24.42 -30.32 -20.00
CA TRP A 310 -23.68 -29.69 -21.09
C TRP A 310 -24.56 -28.81 -21.99
N ARG A 311 -25.87 -29.07 -22.05
CA ARG A 311 -26.84 -28.31 -22.84
C ARG A 311 -26.95 -26.88 -22.35
N LEU A 312 -27.00 -26.67 -21.03
CA LEU A 312 -27.09 -25.33 -20.46
C LEU A 312 -25.81 -24.53 -20.73
N TYR A 313 -24.64 -25.17 -20.65
CA TYR A 313 -23.37 -24.54 -21.00
C TYR A 313 -23.32 -24.15 -22.47
N ASN A 314 -23.72 -25.03 -23.38
CA ASN A 314 -23.77 -24.72 -24.81
C ASN A 314 -24.77 -23.60 -25.10
N GLN A 315 -25.93 -23.61 -24.45
CA GLN A 315 -26.93 -22.54 -24.54
C GLN A 315 -26.38 -21.20 -24.04
N TYR A 316 -25.66 -21.22 -22.91
CA TYR A 316 -24.97 -20.05 -22.36
C TYR A 316 -23.88 -19.53 -23.32
N TYR A 317 -23.04 -20.43 -23.83
CA TYR A 317 -21.99 -20.08 -24.78
C TYR A 317 -22.58 -19.48 -26.05
N ILE A 318 -23.65 -20.04 -26.60
CA ILE A 318 -24.35 -19.49 -27.77
C ILE A 318 -24.88 -18.09 -27.46
N TYR A 319 -25.54 -17.91 -26.32
CA TYR A 319 -26.09 -16.62 -25.90
C TYR A 319 -24.99 -15.55 -25.77
N TYR A 320 -23.88 -15.84 -25.08
CA TYR A 320 -22.79 -14.87 -24.89
C TYR A 320 -21.86 -14.72 -26.09
N LYS A 321 -21.73 -15.72 -26.96
CA LYS A 321 -21.04 -15.60 -28.24
C LYS A 321 -21.73 -14.57 -29.14
N GLN A 322 -23.07 -14.49 -29.09
CA GLN A 322 -23.84 -13.48 -29.82
C GLN A 322 -23.69 -12.07 -29.22
N LYS A 323 -23.45 -11.96 -27.90
CA LYS A 323 -23.20 -10.69 -27.21
C LYS A 323 -21.73 -10.25 -27.19
N SER A 324 -20.80 -11.17 -27.44
CA SER A 324 -19.36 -10.91 -27.38
C SER A 324 -18.97 -9.77 -28.32
N PRO A 325 -18.22 -8.75 -27.86
CA PRO A 325 -17.76 -7.69 -28.74
C PRO A 325 -17.02 -8.26 -29.94
N ILE A 326 -17.41 -7.80 -31.12
CA ILE A 326 -16.59 -7.99 -32.32
C ILE A 326 -15.56 -6.86 -32.31
N LEU A 327 -14.48 -7.04 -31.55
CA LEU A 327 -13.35 -6.12 -31.61
C LEU A 327 -12.60 -6.33 -32.91
N SER A 328 -12.33 -5.24 -33.62
CA SER A 328 -11.41 -5.29 -34.75
C SER A 328 -10.03 -5.73 -34.25
N ARG A 329 -9.35 -6.57 -35.05
CA ARG A 329 -7.97 -7.01 -34.77
C ARG A 329 -7.04 -5.82 -34.51
N ARG A 330 -7.28 -4.69 -35.18
CA ARG A 330 -6.57 -3.43 -34.97
C ARG A 330 -6.67 -2.91 -33.54
N ILE A 331 -7.82 -3.03 -32.87
CA ILE A 331 -7.98 -2.59 -31.48
C ILE A 331 -7.27 -3.54 -30.52
N ILE A 332 -7.35 -4.84 -30.79
CA ILE A 332 -6.65 -5.89 -30.04
C ILE A 332 -5.13 -5.65 -30.07
N ASP A 333 -4.58 -5.45 -31.26
CA ASP A 333 -3.15 -5.21 -31.46
C ASP A 333 -2.71 -3.85 -30.88
N LYS A 334 -3.57 -2.81 -30.97
CA LYS A 334 -3.27 -1.46 -30.47
C LYS A 334 -3.05 -1.41 -28.95
N TYR A 335 -3.84 -2.17 -28.18
CA TYR A 335 -3.80 -2.13 -26.71
C TYR A 335 -3.18 -3.38 -26.08
N ASP A 336 -2.60 -4.27 -26.89
CA ASP A 336 -2.08 -5.57 -26.45
C ASP A 336 -3.12 -6.33 -25.61
N ILE A 337 -4.35 -6.43 -26.15
CA ILE A 337 -5.47 -7.05 -25.42
C ILE A 337 -5.24 -8.57 -25.39
N PRO A 338 -5.12 -9.20 -24.21
CA PRO A 338 -5.01 -10.65 -24.13
C PRO A 338 -6.30 -11.31 -24.62
N THR A 339 -6.21 -12.09 -25.70
CA THR A 339 -7.34 -12.86 -26.27
C THR A 339 -7.32 -14.32 -25.86
N GLY A 340 -6.35 -14.73 -25.04
CA GLY A 340 -6.15 -16.10 -24.63
C GLY A 340 -7.17 -16.57 -23.59
N VAL A 341 -6.98 -17.82 -23.18
CA VAL A 341 -7.69 -18.40 -22.03
C VAL A 341 -6.64 -18.61 -20.93
N ASP A 342 -6.78 -17.88 -19.83
CA ASP A 342 -5.89 -18.04 -18.68
C ASP A 342 -6.24 -19.32 -17.90
N THR A 343 -5.27 -19.90 -17.20
CA THR A 343 -5.51 -21.04 -16.31
C THR A 343 -5.22 -20.66 -14.86
N ILE A 344 -6.27 -20.47 -14.06
CA ILE A 344 -6.13 -20.28 -12.62
C ILE A 344 -6.10 -21.66 -11.96
N GLN A 345 -5.14 -21.93 -11.09
CA GLN A 345 -5.10 -23.16 -10.31
C GLN A 345 -5.45 -22.85 -8.85
N ILE A 346 -6.49 -23.51 -8.32
CA ILE A 346 -6.84 -23.50 -6.89
C ILE A 346 -6.75 -24.94 -6.40
N ASP A 347 -5.72 -25.21 -5.60
CA ASP A 347 -5.36 -26.56 -5.16
C ASP A 347 -5.14 -27.52 -6.35
N THR A 348 -5.98 -28.55 -6.47
CA THR A 348 -5.95 -29.53 -7.57
C THR A 348 -6.81 -29.13 -8.76
N LEU A 349 -7.61 -28.07 -8.66
CA LEU A 349 -8.53 -27.64 -9.71
C LEU A 349 -7.86 -26.59 -10.60
N LYS A 350 -7.92 -26.82 -11.91
CA LYS A 350 -7.53 -25.85 -12.93
C LYS A 350 -8.78 -25.23 -13.54
N PHE A 351 -8.73 -23.93 -13.81
CA PHE A 351 -9.87 -23.16 -14.30
C PHE A 351 -9.50 -22.29 -15.48
N LEU A 352 -10.31 -22.34 -16.53
CA LEU A 352 -10.10 -21.63 -17.79
C LEU A 352 -10.87 -20.30 -17.79
N LEU A 353 -10.16 -19.18 -17.97
CA LEU A 353 -10.73 -17.83 -17.92
C LEU A 353 -10.53 -17.11 -19.27
N PRO A 354 -11.60 -16.76 -20.01
CA PRO A 354 -11.46 -16.00 -21.26
C PRO A 354 -10.95 -14.59 -20.97
N GLN A 355 -9.74 -14.23 -21.40
CA GLN A 355 -9.09 -13.01 -20.95
C GLN A 355 -9.68 -11.73 -21.55
N LEU A 356 -10.29 -11.81 -22.74
CA LEU A 356 -10.73 -10.64 -23.50
C LEU A 356 -11.73 -9.73 -22.74
N PRO A 357 -12.92 -10.21 -22.30
CA PRO A 357 -13.90 -9.36 -21.63
C PRO A 357 -13.36 -8.75 -20.33
N TYR A 358 -12.57 -9.52 -19.58
CA TYR A 358 -11.97 -9.04 -18.33
C TYR A 358 -10.88 -8.00 -18.57
N SER A 359 -10.11 -8.12 -19.65
CA SER A 359 -9.06 -7.17 -19.98
C SER A 359 -9.65 -5.82 -20.36
N LEU A 360 -10.74 -5.80 -21.14
CA LEU A 360 -11.47 -4.58 -21.48
C LEU A 360 -12.04 -3.89 -20.25
N GLU A 361 -12.73 -4.65 -19.38
CA GLU A 361 -13.29 -4.11 -18.14
C GLU A 361 -12.20 -3.54 -17.23
N ASN A 362 -11.13 -4.30 -17.01
CA ASN A 362 -10.04 -3.87 -16.14
C ASN A 362 -9.34 -2.63 -16.73
N GLY A 363 -9.19 -2.55 -18.05
CA GLY A 363 -8.69 -1.37 -18.75
C GLY A 363 -9.55 -0.14 -18.50
N TYR A 364 -10.85 -0.25 -18.75
CA TYR A 364 -11.80 0.84 -18.48
C TYR A 364 -11.75 1.28 -17.02
N ARG A 365 -11.86 0.34 -16.07
CA ARG A 365 -11.84 0.64 -14.63
C ARG A 365 -10.49 1.22 -14.19
N SER A 366 -9.39 0.82 -14.79
CA SER A 366 -8.05 1.36 -14.54
C SER A 366 -7.96 2.83 -14.93
N VAL A 367 -8.48 3.20 -16.11
CA VAL A 367 -8.56 4.60 -16.55
C VAL A 367 -9.45 5.42 -15.63
N GLN A 368 -10.64 4.92 -15.29
CA GLN A 368 -11.56 5.61 -14.37
C GLN A 368 -10.95 5.81 -12.99
N HIS A 369 -10.24 4.81 -12.47
CA HIS A 369 -9.54 4.91 -11.19
C HIS A 369 -8.40 5.94 -11.23
N ALA A 370 -7.61 5.97 -12.30
CA ALA A 370 -6.56 6.98 -12.49
C ALA A 370 -7.15 8.41 -12.57
N ARG A 371 -8.25 8.59 -13.32
CA ARG A 371 -8.98 9.88 -13.39
C ARG A 371 -9.52 10.29 -12.04
N GLN A 372 -10.12 9.36 -11.29
CA GLN A 372 -10.63 9.60 -9.95
C GLN A 372 -9.50 10.07 -9.01
N PHE A 373 -8.34 9.39 -9.04
CA PHE A 373 -7.18 9.75 -8.21
C PHE A 373 -6.72 11.19 -8.44
N ILE A 374 -6.64 11.61 -9.71
CA ILE A 374 -6.25 12.98 -10.09
C ILE A 374 -7.33 13.97 -9.67
N LYS A 375 -8.60 13.72 -10.02
CA LYS A 375 -9.73 14.60 -9.75
C LYS A 375 -9.95 14.85 -8.25
N GLN A 376 -9.77 13.82 -7.42
CA GLN A 376 -9.94 13.91 -5.97
C GLN A 376 -8.70 14.45 -5.26
N GLY A 377 -7.60 14.72 -5.96
CA GLY A 377 -6.38 15.28 -5.36
C GLY A 377 -5.73 14.35 -4.34
N ILE A 378 -5.86 13.03 -4.50
CA ILE A 378 -5.41 12.03 -3.51
C ILE A 378 -3.91 12.14 -3.21
N HIS A 379 -3.12 12.62 -4.16
CA HIS A 379 -1.69 12.87 -3.95
C HIS A 379 -1.40 13.91 -2.85
N PHE A 380 -2.30 14.87 -2.60
CA PHE A 380 -2.15 15.80 -1.47
C PHE A 380 -2.29 15.09 -0.11
N TRP A 381 -3.09 14.03 -0.04
CA TRP A 381 -3.18 13.23 1.18
C TRP A 381 -1.85 12.55 1.48
N HIS A 382 -1.13 12.09 0.46
CA HIS A 382 0.21 11.55 0.66
C HIS A 382 1.19 12.60 1.20
N TYR A 383 1.15 13.84 0.69
CA TYR A 383 1.99 14.92 1.22
C TYR A 383 1.65 15.21 2.68
N LYS A 384 0.36 15.28 3.02
CA LYS A 384 -0.11 15.46 4.40
C LYS A 384 0.34 14.31 5.30
N THR A 385 0.22 13.07 4.85
CA THR A 385 0.68 11.89 5.59
C THR A 385 2.18 11.95 5.84
N PHE A 386 2.97 12.26 4.81
CA PHE A 386 4.43 12.38 4.93
C PHE A 386 4.85 13.47 5.93
N LEU A 387 4.11 14.58 6.04
CA LEU A 387 4.40 15.63 7.03
C LEU A 387 4.38 15.14 8.48
N TYR A 388 3.63 14.09 8.82
CA TYR A 388 3.69 13.50 10.17
C TYR A 388 5.02 12.80 10.46
N TYR A 389 5.67 12.26 9.43
CA TYR A 389 6.94 11.52 9.51
C TYR A 389 8.16 12.41 9.31
N LEU A 390 7.97 13.56 8.65
CA LEU A 390 9.04 14.49 8.32
C LEU A 390 9.89 14.87 9.55
N PRO A 391 9.32 15.19 10.74
CA PRO A 391 10.12 15.49 11.93
C PRO A 391 11.08 14.36 12.31
N PHE A 392 10.67 13.09 12.25
CA PHE A 392 11.56 11.96 12.55
C PHE A 392 12.76 11.90 11.61
N ILE A 393 12.50 11.97 10.30
CA ILE A 393 13.56 11.85 9.29
C ILE A 393 14.51 13.05 9.37
N THR A 394 13.96 14.26 9.58
CA THR A 394 14.75 15.48 9.81
C THR A 394 15.63 15.35 11.04
N LEU A 395 15.08 14.88 12.16
CA LEU A 395 15.83 14.66 13.40
C LEU A 395 16.94 13.63 13.17
N LEU A 396 16.65 12.51 12.51
CA LEU A 396 17.69 11.50 12.22
C LEU A 396 18.82 12.04 11.33
N LEU A 397 18.50 12.86 10.32
CA LEU A 397 19.51 13.52 9.52
C LEU A 397 20.33 14.53 10.34
N PHE A 398 19.68 15.29 11.24
CA PHE A 398 20.36 16.19 12.17
C PHE A 398 21.23 15.45 13.19
N ALA A 399 20.86 14.22 13.56
CA ALA A 399 21.64 13.39 14.47
C ALA A 399 22.95 12.88 13.86
N ALA A 400 23.02 12.80 12.52
CA ALA A 400 24.13 12.18 11.81
C ALA A 400 25.54 12.64 12.25
N PRO A 401 25.83 13.95 12.44
CA PRO A 401 27.11 14.44 12.96
C PRO A 401 27.53 13.91 14.34
N PHE A 402 26.57 13.43 15.13
CA PHE A 402 26.79 13.03 16.53
C PHE A 402 26.84 11.50 16.70
N LEU A 403 26.64 10.73 15.62
CA LEU A 403 26.58 9.28 15.68
C LEU A 403 27.97 8.66 15.87
N SER A 404 28.00 7.56 16.63
CA SER A 404 29.16 6.72 16.88
C SER A 404 28.73 5.27 16.77
N PHE A 405 29.34 4.54 15.83
CA PHE A 405 29.00 3.14 15.57
C PHE A 405 29.08 2.25 16.83
N ARG A 406 30.11 2.44 17.66
CA ARG A 406 30.28 1.70 18.92
C ARG A 406 29.13 1.95 19.90
N MET A 407 28.71 3.20 20.02
CA MET A 407 27.62 3.58 20.93
C MET A 407 26.25 3.15 20.40
N ALA A 408 26.05 3.18 19.08
CA ALA A 408 24.86 2.66 18.44
C ALA A 408 24.69 1.15 18.72
N LEU A 409 25.75 0.36 18.59
CA LEU A 409 25.73 -1.07 18.93
C LEU A 409 25.44 -1.31 20.41
N GLY A 410 26.04 -0.53 21.32
CA GLY A 410 25.75 -0.61 22.74
C GLY A 410 24.28 -0.31 23.08
N ALA A 411 23.71 0.74 22.47
CA ALA A 411 22.30 1.09 22.63
C ALA A 411 21.37 -0.02 22.08
N LEU A 412 21.71 -0.60 20.92
CA LEU A 412 20.96 -1.71 20.33
C LEU A 412 20.99 -2.96 21.22
N ALA A 413 22.14 -3.31 21.78
CA ALA A 413 22.25 -4.44 22.70
C ALA A 413 21.38 -4.23 23.95
N LEU A 414 21.39 -3.03 24.54
CA LEU A 414 20.54 -2.68 25.67
C LEU A 414 19.05 -2.79 25.31
N ALA A 415 18.65 -2.26 24.15
CA ALA A 415 17.28 -2.34 23.68
C ALA A 415 16.84 -3.80 23.45
N ALA A 416 17.71 -4.64 22.87
CA ALA A 416 17.45 -6.07 22.67
C ALA A 416 17.22 -6.81 24.00
N ILE A 417 18.04 -6.53 25.02
CA ILE A 417 17.86 -7.08 26.37
C ILE A 417 16.52 -6.61 26.95
N GLY A 418 16.20 -5.31 26.84
CA GLY A 418 14.93 -4.76 27.31
C GLY A 418 13.70 -5.37 26.63
N THR A 419 13.78 -5.64 25.32
CA THR A 419 12.70 -6.34 24.59
C THR A 419 12.60 -7.81 25.00
N GLY A 420 13.73 -8.50 25.21
CA GLY A 420 13.73 -9.90 25.66
C GLY A 420 13.10 -10.07 27.04
N LEU A 421 13.38 -9.15 27.97
CA LEU A 421 12.77 -9.13 29.30
C LEU A 421 11.25 -8.87 29.25
N ASN A 422 10.78 -8.01 28.33
CA ASN A 422 9.35 -7.76 28.16
C ASN A 422 8.59 -8.97 27.58
N ILE A 423 9.22 -9.76 26.69
CA ILE A 423 8.59 -10.97 26.12
C ILE A 423 8.49 -12.08 27.18
N GLY A 424 9.42 -12.14 28.14
CA GLY A 424 9.40 -13.14 29.22
C GLY A 424 8.38 -12.87 30.33
N LEU A 425 7.84 -11.65 30.41
CA LEU A 425 6.79 -11.29 31.37
C LEU A 425 5.43 -11.53 30.71
N ASP A 426 4.90 -12.74 30.87
CA ASP A 426 3.59 -13.13 30.35
C ASP A 426 2.50 -12.38 31.13
N PHE A 427 2.07 -11.23 30.61
CA PHE A 427 1.13 -10.35 31.32
C PHE A 427 -0.30 -10.89 31.24
N SER A 428 -0.95 -10.96 32.41
CA SER A 428 -2.31 -11.45 32.54
C SER A 428 -3.33 -10.64 31.72
N SER A 429 -4.42 -11.31 31.32
CA SER A 429 -5.50 -10.74 30.49
C SER A 429 -6.15 -9.47 31.05
N ALA A 430 -5.98 -9.15 32.33
CA ALA A 430 -6.46 -7.90 32.94
C ALA A 430 -5.72 -6.65 32.39
N PHE A 431 -4.49 -6.79 31.90
CA PHE A 431 -3.71 -5.68 31.33
C PHE A 431 -4.15 -5.30 29.90
N LEU A 432 -4.94 -6.14 29.23
CA LEU A 432 -5.41 -5.89 27.85
C LEU A 432 -6.29 -4.63 27.75
N LYS A 433 -6.96 -4.22 28.84
CA LYS A 433 -7.80 -3.00 28.84
C LYS A 433 -6.97 -1.71 28.78
N TYR A 434 -5.72 -1.72 29.23
CA TYR A 434 -4.80 -0.58 29.19
C TYR A 434 -3.63 -0.77 28.21
N TRP A 435 -3.75 -1.77 27.34
CA TRP A 435 -2.71 -2.20 26.40
C TRP A 435 -2.11 -1.03 25.59
N TYR A 436 -2.96 -0.11 25.12
CA TYR A 436 -2.54 1.08 24.39
C TYR A 436 -1.56 1.96 25.18
N TYR A 437 -1.95 2.41 26.38
CA TYR A 437 -1.12 3.29 27.21
C TYR A 437 0.18 2.61 27.66
N TRP A 438 0.12 1.31 27.93
CA TRP A 438 1.29 0.53 28.31
C TRP A 438 2.31 0.47 27.18
N HIS A 439 1.88 0.15 25.96
CA HIS A 439 2.77 0.16 24.79
C HIS A 439 3.38 1.54 24.55
N SER A 440 2.57 2.60 24.58
CA SER A 440 3.07 3.98 24.45
C SER A 440 4.14 4.29 25.51
N LEU A 441 3.92 3.88 26.76
CA LEU A 441 4.86 4.07 27.86
C LEU A 441 6.15 3.29 27.62
N VAL A 442 6.06 2.01 27.25
CA VAL A 442 7.23 1.16 26.94
C VAL A 442 8.09 1.77 25.84
N TYR A 443 7.49 2.30 24.77
CA TYR A 443 8.23 2.94 23.69
C TYR A 443 8.87 4.27 24.09
N LEU A 444 8.32 4.97 25.09
CA LEU A 444 8.87 6.22 25.61
C LEU A 444 10.00 6.02 26.64
N ILE A 445 10.09 4.86 27.31
CA ILE A 445 11.12 4.61 28.34
C ILE A 445 12.53 4.83 27.80
N LEU A 446 12.84 4.30 26.62
CA LEU A 446 14.18 4.38 26.04
C LEU A 446 14.59 5.84 25.73
N PRO A 447 13.81 6.64 24.96
CA PRO A 447 14.14 8.04 24.72
C PRO A 447 14.07 8.91 25.98
N CYS A 448 13.13 8.67 26.91
CA CYS A 448 13.07 9.39 28.19
C CYS A 448 14.32 9.14 29.06
N SER A 449 14.74 7.88 29.20
CA SER A 449 15.95 7.55 29.95
C SER A 449 17.19 8.17 29.30
N GLY A 450 17.31 8.11 27.97
CA GLY A 450 18.35 8.81 27.23
C GLY A 450 18.37 10.32 27.50
N LEU A 451 17.21 10.99 27.48
CA LEU A 451 17.10 12.42 27.77
C LEU A 451 17.48 12.75 29.22
N LEU A 452 16.99 11.99 30.20
CA LEU A 452 17.33 12.17 31.61
C LEU A 452 18.84 11.98 31.86
N LEU A 453 19.45 10.95 31.26
CA LEU A 453 20.90 10.72 31.33
C LEU A 453 21.67 11.86 30.67
N LEU A 454 21.17 12.42 29.57
CA LEU A 454 21.79 13.55 28.88
C LEU A 454 21.72 14.85 29.70
N ILE A 455 20.57 15.12 30.34
CA ILE A 455 20.39 16.24 31.28
C ILE A 455 21.33 16.08 32.48
N PHE A 456 21.40 14.88 33.06
CA PHE A 456 22.32 14.57 34.15
C PHE A 456 23.79 14.73 33.72
N ALA A 457 24.15 14.31 32.51
CA ALA A 457 25.50 14.50 31.99
C ALA A 457 25.84 15.99 31.82
N ALA A 458 24.88 16.79 31.36
CA ALA A 458 25.02 18.24 31.23
C ALA A 458 25.24 18.93 32.59
N THR A 459 24.59 18.46 33.66
CA THR A 459 24.76 19.04 35.01
C THR A 459 26.06 18.61 35.68
N VAL A 460 26.43 17.33 35.59
CA VAL A 460 27.60 16.77 36.31
C VAL A 460 28.91 16.96 35.52
N ARG A 461 28.87 17.47 34.28
CA ARG A 461 30.04 17.76 33.42
C ARG A 461 30.95 16.53 33.24
N LYS A 462 30.38 15.35 33.05
CA LYS A 462 31.11 14.06 32.95
C LYS A 462 31.54 13.69 31.51
N GLN A 463 32.35 12.64 31.43
CA GLN A 463 33.03 12.07 30.24
C GLN A 463 32.17 12.00 28.96
N LEU A 464 32.78 12.37 27.83
CA LEU A 464 32.22 12.36 26.47
C LEU A 464 31.54 11.04 26.06
N ALA A 465 32.04 9.90 26.52
CA ALA A 465 31.50 8.58 26.19
C ALA A 465 30.07 8.38 26.73
N PHE A 466 29.79 8.87 27.94
CA PHE A 466 28.48 8.75 28.59
C PHE A 466 27.43 9.64 27.91
N VAL A 467 27.80 10.88 27.57
CA VAL A 467 26.96 11.80 26.78
C VAL A 467 26.59 11.17 25.44
N SER A 468 27.58 10.60 24.75
CA SER A 468 27.35 9.93 23.48
C SER A 468 26.39 8.75 23.64
N PHE A 469 26.57 7.88 24.64
CA PHE A 469 25.68 6.75 24.87
C PHE A 469 24.22 7.19 25.14
N ALA A 470 24.02 8.18 26.01
CA ALA A 470 22.69 8.72 26.31
C ALA A 470 21.99 9.28 25.07
N PHE A 471 22.72 9.97 24.19
CA PHE A 471 22.19 10.46 22.92
C PHE A 471 21.77 9.32 21.98
N HIS A 472 22.51 8.20 21.94
CA HIS A 472 22.17 7.05 21.09
C HIS A 472 20.90 6.34 21.55
N LEU A 473 20.57 6.36 22.84
CA LEU A 473 19.27 5.87 23.33
C LEU A 473 18.11 6.70 22.78
N ILE A 474 18.26 8.03 22.70
CA ILE A 474 17.25 8.91 22.10
C ILE A 474 17.09 8.60 20.62
N VAL A 475 18.19 8.56 19.86
CA VAL A 475 18.17 8.25 18.41
C VAL A 475 17.55 6.89 18.15
N LEU A 476 17.89 5.88 18.95
CA LEU A 476 17.32 4.54 18.81
C LEU A 476 15.81 4.54 19.09
N GLY A 477 15.33 5.30 20.06
CA GLY A 477 13.89 5.46 20.32
C GLY A 477 13.17 6.10 19.13
N VAL A 478 13.75 7.15 18.55
CA VAL A 478 13.27 7.81 17.31
C VAL A 478 13.20 6.81 16.16
N LEU A 479 14.24 5.98 15.96
CA LEU A 479 14.28 4.95 14.92
C LEU A 479 13.23 3.86 15.13
N ILE A 480 13.07 3.35 16.35
CA ILE A 480 12.10 2.29 16.66
C ILE A 480 10.67 2.76 16.39
N ILE A 481 10.31 3.96 16.86
CA ILE A 481 8.97 4.52 16.61
C ILE A 481 8.75 4.78 15.12
N LEU A 482 9.74 5.34 14.42
CA LEU A 482 9.64 5.53 12.97
C LEU A 482 9.45 4.20 12.25
N PHE A 483 10.22 3.16 12.62
CA PHE A 483 10.10 1.82 12.04
C PHE A 483 8.72 1.23 12.29
N LEU A 484 8.24 1.25 13.53
CA LEU A 484 6.90 0.76 13.89
C LEU A 484 5.80 1.54 13.17
N ALA A 485 5.93 2.85 13.02
CA ALA A 485 4.94 3.65 12.33
C ALA A 485 4.95 3.47 10.79
N LEU A 486 6.05 2.97 10.20
CA LEU A 486 6.14 2.63 8.77
C LEU A 486 5.77 1.16 8.49
N TYR A 487 5.97 0.25 9.45
CA TYR A 487 5.71 -1.19 9.29
C TYR A 487 4.49 -1.70 10.06
N GLY A 488 3.85 -0.87 10.89
CA GLY A 488 2.78 -1.24 11.81
C GLY A 488 1.56 -1.89 11.14
N ASP A 489 1.28 -1.53 9.89
CA ASP A 489 0.19 -2.13 9.11
C ASP A 489 0.47 -3.58 8.66
N LYS A 490 1.70 -4.10 8.85
CA LYS A 490 2.12 -5.45 8.45
C LYS A 490 2.48 -6.33 9.64
N GLY A 491 1.81 -7.47 9.75
CA GLY A 491 2.17 -8.54 10.70
C GLY A 491 1.57 -8.38 12.09
N ILE A 492 2.36 -8.73 13.12
CA ILE A 492 1.94 -8.83 14.54
C ILE A 492 1.56 -7.45 15.13
N PHE A 493 1.94 -6.35 14.47
CA PHE A 493 1.78 -4.97 14.95
C PHE A 493 0.48 -4.28 14.50
N HIS A 494 -0.37 -4.94 13.70
CA HIS A 494 -1.61 -4.35 13.17
C HIS A 494 -2.59 -3.89 14.28
N THR A 495 -2.48 -4.45 15.49
CA THR A 495 -3.30 -4.07 16.65
C THR A 495 -2.78 -2.84 17.39
N THR A 496 -1.54 -2.41 17.14
CA THR A 496 -0.97 -1.19 17.71
C THR A 496 -1.38 -0.01 16.84
N ALA A 497 -1.94 1.04 17.44
CA ALA A 497 -2.60 2.17 16.76
C ALA A 497 -1.64 3.13 16.00
N LEU A 498 -0.51 2.62 15.53
CA LEU A 498 0.50 3.31 14.73
C LEU A 498 0.30 2.95 13.25
N THR A 499 -0.89 3.25 12.72
CA THR A 499 -1.18 3.04 11.29
C THR A 499 -0.73 4.26 10.48
N ILE A 500 -0.32 4.04 9.22
CA ILE A 500 0.24 5.10 8.37
C ILE A 500 -0.69 6.31 8.20
N ASN A 501 -2.00 6.09 8.36
CA ASN A 501 -3.01 7.10 8.09
C ASN A 501 -3.50 7.86 9.33
N LYS A 502 -3.14 7.43 10.56
CA LYS A 502 -3.57 8.07 11.81
C LYS A 502 -2.54 7.84 12.93
N PRO A 503 -1.41 8.56 12.96
CA PRO A 503 -0.54 8.55 14.14
C PRO A 503 -1.23 9.34 15.26
N VAL A 504 -2.07 8.68 16.05
CA VAL A 504 -2.75 9.27 17.22
C VAL A 504 -2.03 8.92 18.53
N ASP A 505 -0.92 8.18 18.43
CA ASP A 505 -0.19 7.69 19.59
C ASP A 505 0.57 8.81 20.30
N LEU A 506 0.39 8.90 21.62
CA LEU A 506 1.17 9.77 22.50
C LEU A 506 2.68 9.49 22.34
N ALA A 507 3.08 8.23 22.15
CA ALA A 507 4.47 7.88 21.92
C ALA A 507 5.00 8.43 20.59
N PHE A 508 4.18 8.49 19.55
CA PHE A 508 4.60 9.02 18.25
C PHE A 508 5.00 10.49 18.36
N TYR A 509 4.17 11.35 18.95
CA TYR A 509 4.52 12.77 19.12
C TYR A 509 5.51 12.99 20.27
N GLY A 510 5.40 12.23 21.35
CA GLY A 510 6.30 12.32 22.51
C GLY A 510 7.76 12.06 22.14
N VAL A 511 8.02 11.05 21.32
CA VAL A 511 9.38 10.74 20.84
C VAL A 511 9.94 11.83 19.92
N GLN A 512 9.11 12.52 19.13
CA GLN A 512 9.57 13.67 18.33
C GLN A 512 10.02 14.83 19.23
N ILE A 513 9.23 15.15 20.26
CA ILE A 513 9.55 16.23 21.21
C ILE A 513 10.83 15.89 21.99
N ILE A 514 10.93 14.66 22.51
CA ILE A 514 12.12 14.19 23.22
C ILE A 514 13.34 14.16 22.29
N GLY A 515 13.17 13.71 21.04
CA GLY A 515 14.20 13.70 20.02
C GLY A 515 14.74 15.10 19.73
N LEU A 516 13.85 16.08 19.54
CA LEU A 516 14.22 17.48 19.34
C LEU A 516 14.97 18.05 20.56
N ALA A 517 14.43 17.86 21.76
CA ALA A 517 15.08 18.32 22.99
C ALA A 517 16.47 17.68 23.18
N GLY A 518 16.59 16.38 22.94
CA GLY A 518 17.84 15.64 23.00
C GLY A 518 18.88 16.14 22.00
N MET A 519 18.46 16.46 20.77
CA MET A 519 19.35 17.02 19.73
C MET A 519 19.83 18.42 20.06
N MET A 520 18.93 19.28 20.57
CA MET A 520 19.32 20.61 21.03
C MET A 520 20.32 20.54 22.19
N LEU A 521 20.06 19.65 23.16
CA LEU A 521 20.95 19.46 24.31
C LEU A 521 22.30 18.87 23.89
N MET A 522 22.32 17.91 22.96
CA MET A 522 23.56 17.32 22.44
C MET A 522 24.41 18.36 21.70
N ALA A 523 23.79 19.16 20.82
CA ALA A 523 24.48 20.26 20.14
C ALA A 523 25.06 21.27 21.15
N TYR A 524 24.30 21.59 22.20
CA TYR A 524 24.76 22.46 23.28
C TYR A 524 25.96 21.88 24.02
N ILE A 525 25.90 20.62 24.47
CA ILE A 525 26.98 19.95 25.20
C ILE A 525 28.25 19.90 24.36
N GLN A 526 28.14 19.61 23.05
CA GLN A 526 29.32 19.54 22.17
C GLN A 526 30.01 20.89 21.93
N ALA A 527 29.28 22.00 22.03
CA ALA A 527 29.85 23.33 21.90
C ALA A 527 30.52 23.85 23.18
N LEU A 528 30.33 23.17 24.32
CA LEU A 528 31.04 23.53 25.54
C LEU A 528 32.55 23.30 25.36
N PRO A 529 33.41 24.19 25.91
CA PRO A 529 34.85 24.04 25.80
C PRO A 529 35.30 22.70 26.43
N ARG A 530 36.10 21.93 25.68
CA ARG A 530 36.76 20.72 26.19
C ARG A 530 37.76 21.15 27.25
N ARG A 531 37.59 20.65 28.48
CA ARG A 531 38.56 20.84 29.57
C ARG A 531 39.60 19.74 29.56
#